data_AF-A0A0R2NMP2-F1
#
_entry.id   AF-A0A0R2NMP2-F1
#
_cell.length_a   1.000
_cell.length_b   1.000
_cell.length_c   1.000
_cell.angle_alpha   90.00
_cell.angle_beta   90.00
_cell.angle_gamma   90.00
#
_symmetry.space_group_name_H-M   'P 1'
#
loop_
_entity.id
_entity.type
_entity.pdbx_description
1 polymer ?
#
loop_
_entity_poly.entity_id
_entity_poly.type
_entity_poly.pdbx_seq_one_letter_code
_entity_poly.pdbx_strand_id
1 'polypeptide(L)'
;MDNWYQEIPEEDMNFIKKFILASGSLKQVAKDYSVSYPTVRLRLDEVIKKIGLIEKKYEDPFIVNVMRMVTSEEITYAAAKQIISLYEKEKNNE
;
A
#
# COMPACT_ATOMS: atom_id res chain seq x y z
N MET A 1 -10.77 -9.99 1.41
CA MET A 1 -9.59 -10.13 0.54
C MET A 1 -8.70 -8.94 0.80
N ASP A 2 -7.41 -9.18 1.02
CA ASP A 2 -6.40 -8.12 1.19
C ASP A 2 -6.21 -7.38 -0.13
N ASN A 3 -6.93 -6.28 -0.28
CA ASN A 3 -6.82 -5.41 -1.45
C ASN A 3 -5.75 -4.33 -1.24
N TRP A 4 -4.60 -4.69 -0.64
CA TRP A 4 -3.50 -3.77 -0.37
C TRP A 4 -3.07 -3.00 -1.64
N TYR A 5 -3.11 -3.67 -2.79
CA TYR A 5 -2.79 -3.11 -4.09
C TYR A 5 -3.74 -1.98 -4.55
N GLN A 6 -4.95 -1.88 -4.00
CA GLN A 6 -5.88 -0.77 -4.28
C GLN A 6 -5.54 0.51 -3.51
N GLU A 7 -4.74 0.41 -2.44
CA GLU A 7 -4.28 1.55 -1.66
C GLU A 7 -2.88 2.03 -2.08
N ILE A 8 -2.21 1.31 -2.98
CA ILE A 8 -0.92 1.73 -3.51
C ILE A 8 -1.09 2.78 -4.60
N PRO A 9 -0.33 3.90 -4.54
CA PRO A 9 -0.29 4.88 -5.61
C PRO A 9 0.09 4.27 -6.97
N GLU A 10 -0.51 4.76 -8.05
CA GLU A 10 -0.26 4.25 -9.40
C GLU A 10 1.24 4.24 -9.78
N GLU A 11 1.99 5.27 -9.36
CA GLU A 11 3.44 5.34 -9.59
C GLU A 11 4.21 4.20 -8.93
N ASP A 12 3.83 3.83 -7.70
CA ASP A 12 4.43 2.73 -6.96
C ASP A 12 4.06 1.40 -7.62
N MET A 13 2.83 1.28 -8.14
CA MET A 13 2.43 0.11 -8.92
C MET A 13 3.19 -0.02 -10.24
N ASN A 14 3.43 1.08 -10.94
CA ASN A 14 4.24 1.11 -12.15
C ASN A 14 5.70 0.72 -11.86
N PHE A 15 6.24 1.16 -10.73
CA PHE A 15 7.55 0.73 -10.26
C PHE A 15 7.60 -0.78 -10.00
N ILE A 16 6.66 -1.32 -9.23
CA ILE A 16 6.56 -2.76 -8.93
C ILE A 16 6.47 -3.58 -10.22
N LYS A 17 5.62 -3.17 -11.17
CA LYS A 17 5.48 -3.82 -12.47
C LYS A 17 6.83 -3.90 -13.22
N LYS A 18 7.54 -2.77 -13.33
CA LYS A 18 8.86 -2.73 -13.98
C LYS A 18 9.91 -3.56 -13.23
N PHE A 19 9.88 -3.53 -11.91
CA PHE A 19 10.77 -4.34 -11.08
C PHE A 19 10.57 -5.84 -11.31
N ILE A 20 9.32 -6.30 -11.39
CA ILE A 20 8.99 -7.71 -11.69
C ILE A 20 9.40 -8.10 -13.11
N LEU A 21 9.13 -7.23 -14.10
CA LEU A 21 9.57 -7.46 -15.49
C LEU A 21 11.10 -7.54 -15.61
N ALA A 22 11.83 -6.89 -14.70
CA ALA A 22 13.29 -6.99 -14.58
C ALA A 22 13.75 -8.17 -13.69
N SER A 23 12.87 -9.12 -13.38
CA SER A 23 13.12 -10.27 -12.49
C SER A 23 13.64 -9.86 -11.10
N GLY A 24 13.21 -8.71 -10.60
CA GLY A 24 13.67 -8.15 -9.33
C GLY A 24 15.08 -7.55 -9.37
N SER A 25 15.66 -7.34 -10.55
CA SER A 25 17.01 -6.78 -10.69
C SER A 25 17.00 -5.25 -10.54
N LEU A 26 17.36 -4.77 -9.35
CA LEU A 26 17.58 -3.35 -9.09
C LEU A 26 18.62 -2.72 -10.03
N LYS A 27 19.64 -3.48 -10.44
CA LYS A 27 20.64 -3.01 -11.42
C LYS A 27 20.03 -2.80 -12.80
N GLN A 28 19.15 -3.69 -13.24
CA GLN A 28 18.49 -3.54 -14.54
C GLN A 28 17.51 -2.37 -14.51
N VAL A 29 16.70 -2.26 -13.46
CA VAL A 29 15.76 -1.13 -13.28
C VAL A 29 16.49 0.21 -13.23
N ALA A 30 17.67 0.28 -12.60
CA ALA A 30 18.50 1.48 -12.58
C ALA A 30 18.97 1.91 -13.98
N LYS A 31 19.35 0.93 -14.82
CA LYS A 31 19.68 1.19 -16.24
C LYS A 31 18.45 1.68 -16.99
N ASP A 32 17.31 1.03 -16.85
CA ASP A 32 16.07 1.36 -17.57
C ASP A 32 15.57 2.77 -17.22
N TYR A 33 15.74 3.20 -15.96
CA TYR A 33 15.39 4.54 -15.52
C TYR A 33 16.50 5.58 -15.69
N SER A 34 17.69 5.19 -16.15
CA SER A 34 18.87 6.07 -16.25
C SER A 34 19.21 6.79 -14.94
N VAL A 35 19.09 6.08 -13.81
CA VAL A 35 19.43 6.59 -12.47
C VAL A 35 20.42 5.67 -11.78
N SER A 36 20.95 6.11 -10.64
CA SER A 36 21.89 5.31 -9.86
C SER A 36 21.20 4.11 -9.19
N TYR A 37 21.95 3.03 -8.98
CA TYR A 37 21.47 1.88 -8.19
C TYR A 37 20.98 2.29 -6.78
N PRO A 38 21.72 3.13 -6.02
CA PRO A 38 21.21 3.67 -4.76
C PRO A 38 19.85 4.36 -4.87
N THR A 39 19.60 5.11 -5.94
CA THR A 39 18.30 5.78 -6.18
C THR A 39 17.16 4.78 -6.30
N VAL A 40 17.32 3.73 -7.12
CA VAL A 40 16.30 2.68 -7.28
C VAL A 40 16.11 1.88 -6.00
N ARG A 41 17.20 1.63 -5.26
CA ARG A 41 17.13 0.92 -3.98
C ARG A 41 16.29 1.69 -2.97
N LEU A 42 16.52 2.99 -2.82
CA LEU A 42 15.70 3.85 -1.95
C LEU A 42 14.23 3.79 -2.35
N ARG A 43 13.92 3.87 -3.65
CA ARG A 43 12.55 3.76 -4.14
C ARG A 43 11.90 2.42 -3.79
N LEU A 44 12.63 1.31 -3.92
CA LEU A 44 12.13 -0.01 -3.51
C LEU A 44 11.84 -0.04 -2.01
N ASP A 45 12.76 0.46 -1.19
CA ASP A 45 12.60 0.47 0.27
C ASP A 45 11.39 1.32 0.70
N GLU A 46 11.12 2.45 0.03
CA GLU A 46 9.89 3.26 0.22
C GLU A 46 8.62 2.47 -0.10
N VAL A 47 8.59 1.76 -1.23
CA VAL A 47 7.44 0.95 -1.65
C VAL A 47 7.17 -0.19 -0.65
N ILE A 48 8.22 -0.89 -0.20
CA ILE A 48 8.12 -1.93 0.82
C ILE A 48 7.54 -1.35 2.12
N LYS A 49 8.04 -0.19 2.55
CA LYS A 49 7.52 0.47 3.76
C LYS A 49 6.04 0.81 3.63
N LYS A 50 5.61 1.34 2.48
CA LYS A 50 4.19 1.66 2.22
C LYS A 50 3.31 0.40 2.27
N ILE A 51 3.74 -0.70 1.62
CA ILE A 51 3.04 -1.99 1.67
C ILE A 51 2.88 -2.45 3.13
N GLY A 52 3.97 -2.46 3.90
CA GLY A 52 3.91 -2.92 5.29
C GLY A 52 3.04 -2.04 6.20
N LEU A 53 2.91 -0.74 5.92
CA LEU A 53 1.96 0.13 6.64
C LEU A 53 0.51 -0.19 6.29
N ILE A 54 0.22 -0.47 5.01
CA ILE A 54 -1.10 -0.89 4.56
C ILE A 54 -1.46 -2.24 5.22
N GLU A 55 -0.55 -3.21 5.23
CA GLU A 55 -0.81 -4.51 5.87
C GLU A 55 -1.08 -4.36 7.38
N LYS A 56 -0.27 -3.58 8.09
CA LYS A 56 -0.50 -3.30 9.52
C LYS A 56 -1.84 -2.64 9.82
N LYS A 57 -2.33 -1.79 8.91
CA LYS A 57 -3.67 -1.19 9.03
C LYS A 57 -4.76 -2.26 9.02
N TYR A 58 -4.59 -3.30 8.20
CA TYR A 58 -5.50 -4.45 8.17
C TYR A 58 -5.29 -5.45 9.32
N GLU A 59 -4.29 -5.26 10.18
CA GLU A 59 -4.16 -5.99 11.46
C GLU A 59 -4.93 -5.33 12.61
N ASP A 60 -5.35 -4.06 12.46
CA ASP A 60 -6.08 -3.34 13.52
C ASP A 60 -7.48 -3.96 13.71
N PRO A 61 -7.83 -4.45 14.93
CA PRO A 61 -9.12 -5.13 15.17
C PRO A 61 -10.33 -4.27 14.82
N PHE A 62 -10.24 -2.93 14.97
CA PHE A 62 -11.32 -2.04 14.59
C PHE A 62 -11.51 -2.05 13.07
N ILE A 63 -10.43 -1.88 12.32
CA ILE A 63 -10.43 -1.84 10.86
C ILE A 63 -10.90 -3.19 10.28
N VAL A 64 -10.46 -4.32 10.86
CA VAL A 64 -10.94 -5.66 10.49
C VAL A 64 -12.45 -5.79 10.64
N ASN A 65 -13.01 -5.32 11.76
CA ASN A 65 -14.45 -5.39 11.98
C ASN A 65 -15.23 -4.51 11.00
N VAL A 66 -14.74 -3.30 10.69
CA VAL A 66 -15.35 -2.42 9.69
C VAL A 66 -15.32 -3.07 8.30
N MET A 67 -14.21 -3.71 7.92
CA MET A 67 -14.11 -4.43 6.64
C MET A 67 -15.00 -5.68 6.59
N ARG A 68 -15.28 -6.31 7.74
CA ARG A 68 -16.27 -7.40 7.82
C ARG A 68 -17.68 -6.88 7.53
N MET A 69 -18.04 -5.68 7.99
CA MET A 69 -19.34 -5.05 7.68
C MET A 69 -19.50 -4.75 6.18
N VAL A 70 -18.42 -4.46 5.46
CA VAL A 70 -18.45 -4.37 3.99
C VAL A 70 -18.74 -5.73 3.36
N THR A 71 -18.15 -6.78 3.90
CA THR A 71 -18.30 -8.16 3.39
C THR A 71 -19.70 -8.71 3.66
N SER A 72 -20.34 -8.32 4.78
CA SER A 72 -21.73 -8.66 5.09
C SER A 72 -22.75 -7.74 4.41
N GLU A 73 -22.31 -6.84 3.51
CA GLU A 73 -23.15 -5.87 2.79
C GLU A 73 -23.91 -4.89 3.71
N GLU A 74 -23.52 -4.78 4.99
CA GLU A 74 -24.11 -3.83 5.95
C GLU A 74 -23.73 -2.39 5.63
N ILE A 75 -22.53 -2.17 5.08
CA ILE A 75 -22.04 -0.86 4.65
C ILE A 75 -21.33 -0.95 3.30
N THR A 76 -21.30 0.18 2.58
CA THR A 76 -20.51 0.28 1.35
C THR A 76 -19.02 0.41 1.67
N TYR A 77 -18.17 -0.05 0.74
CA TYR A 77 -16.71 0.14 0.84
C TYR A 77 -16.31 1.62 0.95
N ALA A 78 -17.05 2.52 0.29
CA ALA A 78 -16.82 3.95 0.37
C ALA A 78 -17.08 4.49 1.78
N ALA A 79 -18.15 4.05 2.44
CA ALA A 79 -18.45 4.41 3.83
C ALA A 79 -17.40 3.85 4.80
N ALA A 80 -16.98 2.60 4.61
CA ALA A 80 -15.90 2.00 5.39
C ALA A 80 -14.60 2.81 5.33
N LYS A 81 -14.20 3.28 4.13
CA LYS A 81 -13.02 4.16 3.98
C LYS A 81 -13.14 5.45 4.79
N GLN A 82 -14.32 6.06 4.83
CA GLN A 82 -14.53 7.28 5.61
C GLN A 82 -14.41 7.01 7.12
N ILE A 83 -15.05 5.93 7.61
CA ILE A 83 -14.99 5.53 9.02
C ILE A 83 -13.54 5.27 9.46
N ILE A 84 -12.79 4.49 8.67
CA ILE A 84 -11.39 4.18 8.97
C ILE A 84 -10.54 5.46 8.97
N SER A 85 -10.75 6.37 8.02
CA SER A 85 -10.00 7.63 7.97
C SER A 85 -10.28 8.54 9.17
N LEU A 86 -11.51 8.55 9.69
CA LEU A 86 -11.84 9.29 10.92
C LEU A 86 -11.15 8.68 12.14
N TYR A 87 -11.22 7.35 12.29
CA TYR A 87 -10.54 6.62 13.37
C TYR A 87 -9.03 6.87 13.38
N GLU A 88 -8.38 6.81 12.21
CA GLU A 88 -6.93 7.08 12.08
C GLU A 88 -6.58 8.52 12.47
N LYS A 89 -7.44 9.50 12.18
CA LYS A 89 -7.21 10.90 12.59
C LYS A 89 -7.30 11.07 14.10
N GLU A 90 -8.27 10.43 14.75
CA GLU A 90 -8.40 10.48 16.21
C GLU A 90 -7.21 9.80 16.90
N LYS A 91 -6.82 8.61 16.45
CA LYS A 91 -5.69 7.85 16.99
C LYS A 91 -4.34 8.56 16.90
N ASN A 92 -4.15 9.41 15.88
CA ASN A 92 -2.92 10.19 15.69
C ASN A 92 -2.94 11.56 16.39
N ASN A 93 -4.08 11.98 16.93
CA ASN A 93 -4.22 13.22 17.71
C ASN A 93 -4.06 13.00 19.23
N GLU A 94 -3.90 11.75 19.67
CA GLU A 94 -3.47 11.34 21.01
C GLU A 94 -1.95 11.08 21.05
#